data_AF-A5UTU4-F1
#
_entry.id   AF-A5UTU4-F1
#
_cell.length_a   1.000
_cell.length_b   1.000
_cell.length_c   1.000
_cell.angle_alpha   90.00
_cell.angle_beta   90.00
_cell.angle_gamma   90.00
#
_symmetry.space_group_name_H-M   'P 1'
#
loop_
_entity.id
_entity.type
_entity.pdbx_description
1 polymer ?
#
loop_
_entity_poly.entity_id
_entity_poly.type
_entity_poly.pdbx_seq_one_letter_code
_entity_poly.pdbx_strand_id
1 'polypeptide(L)'
;MPIDPHRDYTRQDQLALDLTELFAGGLRDEHGQLPLTLQGIGSAAMALQTEQAGVPLPMFNRMLTTANEISLQRARAMPEELVEELEKRGFPQIARIIRAGIDACRDDADYRNFVRWLIQVRNLIVFRAQTGGAASRK
;
A
#
# COMPACT_ATOMS: atom_id res chain seq x y z
N MET A 1 10.48 -7.02 -13.17
CA MET A 1 11.88 -6.52 -13.03
C MET A 1 12.08 -6.41 -11.53
N PRO A 2 13.07 -7.10 -10.95
CA PRO A 2 13.19 -7.13 -9.49
C PRO A 2 13.35 -5.71 -8.96
N ILE A 3 12.59 -5.39 -7.92
CA ILE A 3 12.58 -4.07 -7.28
C ILE A 3 13.84 -3.95 -6.41
N ASP A 4 14.79 -3.17 -6.88
CA ASP A 4 16.04 -2.84 -6.19
C ASP A 4 15.83 -1.61 -5.27
N PRO A 5 16.00 -1.72 -3.94
CA PRO A 5 15.81 -0.60 -3.02
C PRO A 5 16.94 0.46 -3.08
N HIS A 6 18.06 0.17 -3.74
CA HIS A 6 19.22 1.07 -3.85
C HIS A 6 19.27 1.86 -5.16
N ARG A 7 18.32 1.61 -6.06
CA ARG A 7 18.19 2.31 -7.34
C ARG A 7 17.31 3.55 -7.19
N ASP A 8 17.66 4.61 -7.91
CA ASP A 8 16.78 5.76 -8.12
C ASP A 8 15.71 5.44 -9.18
N TYR A 9 14.43 5.59 -8.82
CA TYR A 9 13.31 5.37 -9.72
C TYR A 9 12.69 6.68 -10.15
N THR A 10 12.56 6.87 -11.46
CA THR A 10 11.75 7.96 -12.00
C THR A 10 10.26 7.73 -11.70
N ARG A 11 9.45 8.76 -11.88
CA ARG A 11 7.98 8.65 -11.77
C ARG A 11 7.42 7.60 -12.74
N GLN A 12 7.96 7.54 -13.97
CA GLN A 12 7.53 6.55 -14.97
C GLN A 12 7.92 5.14 -14.55
N ASP A 13 9.12 4.95 -14.02
CA ASP A 13 9.53 3.64 -13.49
C ASP A 13 8.57 3.17 -12.38
N GLN A 14 8.25 4.04 -11.43
CA GLN A 14 7.32 3.73 -10.32
C GLN A 14 5.91 3.33 -10.80
N LEU A 15 5.42 3.96 -11.87
CA LEU A 15 4.12 3.62 -12.47
C LEU A 15 4.15 2.27 -13.20
N ALA A 16 5.32 1.87 -13.72
CA ALA A 16 5.51 0.63 -14.46
C ALA A 16 5.87 -0.57 -13.57
N LEU A 17 6.19 -0.35 -12.29
CA LEU A 17 6.49 -1.43 -11.34
C LEU A 17 5.30 -2.37 -11.16
N ASP A 18 5.55 -3.68 -11.30
CA ASP A 18 4.59 -4.68 -10.85
C ASP A 18 4.70 -4.88 -9.33
N LEU A 19 3.87 -4.16 -8.58
CA LEU A 19 3.94 -4.13 -7.13
C LEU A 19 3.54 -5.46 -6.47
N THR A 20 2.97 -6.42 -7.22
CA THR A 20 2.78 -7.77 -6.67
C THR A 20 4.10 -8.51 -6.44
N GLU A 21 5.16 -8.17 -7.19
CA GLU A 21 6.50 -8.75 -6.99
C GLU A 21 7.11 -8.34 -5.63
N LEU A 22 6.64 -7.25 -5.00
CA LEU A 22 7.13 -6.81 -3.68
C LEU A 22 6.96 -7.86 -2.59
N PHE A 23 5.94 -8.70 -2.73
CA PHE A 23 5.57 -9.68 -1.71
C PHE A 23 6.23 -11.05 -1.92
N ALA A 24 6.94 -11.25 -3.03
CA ALA A 24 7.63 -12.52 -3.32
C ALA A 24 8.70 -12.86 -2.26
N GLY A 25 9.32 -11.84 -1.65
CA GLY A 25 10.27 -11.99 -0.54
C GLY A 25 9.63 -12.10 0.84
N GLY A 26 8.30 -12.04 0.93
CA GLY A 26 7.54 -11.99 2.18
C GLY A 26 7.43 -10.58 2.79
N LEU A 27 6.81 -10.50 3.96
CA LEU A 27 6.47 -9.26 4.68
C LEU A 27 7.37 -8.98 5.89
N ARG A 28 8.42 -9.80 6.06
CA ARG A 28 9.40 -9.70 7.14
C ARG A 28 10.81 -9.94 6.62
N ASP A 29 11.73 -9.08 7.03
CA ASP A 29 13.17 -9.30 6.93
C ASP A 29 13.68 -10.23 8.06
N GLU A 30 15.00 -10.42 8.11
CA GLU A 30 15.68 -11.23 9.13
C GLU A 30 15.50 -10.70 10.57
N HIS A 31 15.06 -9.47 10.73
CA HIS A 31 14.76 -8.83 12.02
C HIS A 31 13.25 -8.76 12.32
N GLY A 32 12.42 -9.39 11.49
CA GLY A 32 10.96 -9.38 11.63
C GLY A 32 10.31 -8.04 11.27
N GLN A 33 11.04 -7.13 10.63
CA GLN A 33 10.54 -5.82 10.19
C GLN A 33 10.11 -5.88 8.72
N LEU A 34 9.32 -4.89 8.28
CA LEU A 34 8.97 -4.77 6.85
C LEU A 34 10.26 -4.65 6.01
N PRO A 35 10.41 -5.40 4.91
CA PRO A 35 11.53 -5.23 3.98
C PRO A 35 11.69 -3.79 3.48
N LEU A 36 12.94 -3.34 3.26
CA LEU A 36 13.23 -1.99 2.77
C LEU A 36 12.57 -1.66 1.43
N THR A 37 12.41 -2.66 0.56
CA THR A 37 11.70 -2.52 -0.72
C THR A 37 10.23 -2.13 -0.51
N LEU A 38 9.57 -2.71 0.49
CA LEU A 38 8.20 -2.37 0.88
C LEU A 38 8.14 -0.99 1.55
N GLN A 39 9.03 -0.71 2.50
CA GLN A 39 9.05 0.56 3.22
C GLN A 39 9.35 1.77 2.31
N GLY A 40 10.32 1.64 1.41
CA GLY A 40 10.76 2.71 0.52
C GLY A 40 9.96 2.77 -0.77
N ILE A 41 10.57 2.28 -1.85
CA ILE A 41 10.03 2.40 -3.21
C ILE A 41 8.64 1.78 -3.37
N GLY A 42 8.34 0.67 -2.69
CA GLY A 42 7.05 -0.01 -2.79
C GLY A 42 5.89 0.84 -2.26
N SER A 43 6.07 1.50 -1.11
CA SER A 43 5.04 2.38 -0.54
C SER A 43 4.83 3.64 -1.39
N ALA A 44 5.91 4.23 -1.91
CA ALA A 44 5.88 5.39 -2.79
C ALA A 44 5.20 5.09 -4.13
N ALA A 45 5.58 3.98 -4.77
CA ALA A 45 5.01 3.53 -6.03
C ALA A 45 3.53 3.16 -5.88
N MET A 46 3.15 2.46 -4.79
CA MET A 46 1.74 2.14 -4.53
C MET A 46 0.87 3.39 -4.37
N ALA A 47 1.35 4.38 -3.61
CA ALA A 47 0.65 5.65 -3.45
C ALA A 47 0.48 6.37 -4.80
N LEU A 48 1.53 6.39 -5.63
CA LEU A 48 1.51 7.00 -6.95
C LEU A 48 0.55 6.27 -7.92
N GLN A 49 0.60 4.94 -7.97
CA GLN A 49 -0.29 4.14 -8.81
C GLN A 49 -1.76 4.27 -8.38
N THR A 50 -2.01 4.31 -7.07
CA THR A 50 -3.36 4.53 -6.51
C THR A 50 -3.93 5.88 -6.91
N GLU A 51 -3.12 6.94 -6.84
CA GLU A 51 -3.51 8.28 -7.28
C GLU A 51 -3.74 8.34 -8.79
N GLN A 52 -2.84 7.74 -9.58
CA GLN A 52 -2.96 7.68 -11.04
C GLN A 52 -4.20 6.91 -11.49
N ALA A 53 -4.60 5.87 -10.74
CA ALA A 53 -5.83 5.13 -10.96
C ALA A 53 -7.09 5.91 -10.56
N GLY A 54 -6.95 7.06 -9.88
CA GLY A 54 -8.08 7.89 -9.45
C GLY A 54 -8.84 7.33 -8.25
N VAL A 55 -8.22 6.47 -7.43
CA VAL A 55 -8.89 5.90 -6.26
C VAL A 55 -9.20 7.00 -5.23
N PRO A 56 -10.46 7.17 -4.81
CA PRO A 56 -10.81 8.17 -3.81
C PRO A 56 -10.13 7.90 -2.47
N LEU A 57 -9.39 8.90 -1.97
CA LEU A 57 -8.74 8.85 -0.66
C LEU A 57 -9.65 8.42 0.51
N PRO A 58 -10.95 8.78 0.55
CA PRO A 58 -11.88 8.25 1.56
C PRO A 58 -11.95 6.72 1.64
N MET A 59 -11.66 5.99 0.56
CA MET A 59 -11.63 4.52 0.55
C MET A 59 -10.50 3.98 1.43
N PHE A 60 -9.32 4.60 1.40
CA PHE A 60 -8.22 4.25 2.31
C PHE A 60 -8.43 4.83 3.73
N ASN A 61 -9.08 5.99 3.86
CA ASN A 61 -9.30 6.64 5.15
C ASN A 61 -10.33 5.95 6.04
N ARG A 62 -11.40 5.39 5.47
CA ARG A 62 -12.49 4.77 6.26
C ARG A 62 -12.03 3.56 7.09
N MET A 63 -10.86 3.01 6.79
CA MET A 63 -10.42 1.75 7.36
C MET A 63 -9.27 1.94 8.37
N LEU A 64 -8.39 2.93 8.19
CA LEU A 64 -7.07 2.94 8.85
C LEU A 64 -6.89 3.94 10.02
N THR A 65 -7.95 4.64 10.45
CA THR A 65 -7.81 5.80 11.38
C THR A 65 -7.69 5.46 12.86
N THR A 66 -7.81 4.20 13.27
CA THR A 66 -7.68 3.81 14.69
C THR A 66 -7.10 2.42 14.76
N ALA A 67 -5.78 2.26 14.79
CA ALA A 67 -5.12 0.96 14.96
C ALA A 67 -4.56 0.81 16.38
N ASN A 68 -5.36 0.29 17.33
CA ASN A 68 -4.87 -0.29 18.59
C ASN A 68 -4.96 -1.83 18.52
N GLU A 69 -4.67 -2.56 19.59
CA GLU A 69 -4.67 -4.03 19.58
C GLU A 69 -6.03 -4.66 19.21
N ILE A 70 -7.15 -4.01 19.62
CA ILE A 70 -8.52 -4.38 19.22
C ILE A 70 -8.72 -4.15 17.72
N SER A 71 -8.15 -3.07 17.20
CA SER A 71 -8.19 -2.77 15.78
C SER A 71 -7.34 -3.69 14.93
N LEU A 72 -6.36 -4.42 15.48
CA LEU A 72 -5.60 -5.41 14.72
C LEU A 72 -6.44 -6.67 14.43
N GLN A 73 -7.36 -7.04 15.32
CA GLN A 73 -8.36 -8.07 15.03
C GLN A 73 -9.34 -7.60 13.94
N ARG A 74 -9.80 -6.34 14.00
CA ARG A 74 -10.60 -5.75 12.91
C ARG A 74 -9.80 -5.58 11.62
N ALA A 75 -8.50 -5.35 11.74
CA ALA A 75 -7.62 -5.20 10.59
C ALA A 75 -7.58 -6.47 9.74
N ARG A 76 -7.88 -7.65 10.30
CA ARG A 76 -8.05 -8.90 9.52
C ARG A 76 -9.21 -8.95 8.55
N ALA A 77 -10.16 -8.02 8.65
CA ALA A 77 -11.23 -7.87 7.68
C ALA A 77 -11.00 -6.67 6.76
N MET A 78 -10.10 -5.75 7.13
CA MET A 78 -10.01 -4.45 6.48
C MET A 78 -9.32 -4.47 5.10
N PRO A 79 -8.14 -5.06 4.89
CA PRO A 79 -7.58 -5.32 3.57
C PRO A 79 -8.53 -6.10 2.66
N GLU A 80 -9.25 -7.08 3.18
CA GLU A 80 -10.21 -7.92 2.42
C GLU A 80 -11.41 -7.09 1.97
N GLU A 81 -12.04 -6.36 2.89
CA GLU A 81 -13.12 -5.41 2.59
C GLU A 81 -12.65 -4.30 1.62
N LEU A 82 -11.42 -3.82 1.76
CA LEU A 82 -10.82 -2.84 0.85
C LEU A 82 -10.69 -3.41 -0.56
N VAL A 83 -10.21 -4.64 -0.67
CA VAL A 83 -10.10 -5.36 -1.94
C VAL A 83 -11.48 -5.47 -2.59
N GLU A 84 -12.50 -5.91 -1.86
CA GLU A 84 -13.86 -6.01 -2.38
C GLU A 84 -14.40 -4.65 -2.87
N GLU A 85 -14.24 -3.58 -2.08
CA GLU A 85 -14.71 -2.26 -2.46
C GLU A 85 -13.96 -1.68 -3.67
N LEU A 86 -12.66 -1.95 -3.80
CA LEU A 86 -11.88 -1.57 -4.96
C LEU A 86 -12.35 -2.31 -6.22
N GLU A 87 -12.65 -3.61 -6.13
CA GLU A 87 -13.20 -4.38 -7.25
C GLU A 87 -14.58 -3.86 -7.67
N LYS A 88 -15.50 -3.68 -6.71
CA LYS A 88 -16.86 -3.17 -6.95
C LYS A 88 -16.85 -1.81 -7.65
N ARG A 89 -15.85 -0.97 -7.36
CA ARG A 89 -15.74 0.40 -7.89
C ARG A 89 -14.85 0.53 -9.12
N GLY A 90 -14.36 -0.58 -9.67
CA GLY A 90 -13.61 -0.58 -10.93
C GLY A 90 -12.11 -0.28 -10.80
N PHE A 91 -11.49 -0.61 -9.66
CA PHE A 91 -10.05 -0.49 -9.42
C PHE A 91 -9.34 -1.85 -9.25
N PRO A 92 -9.50 -2.79 -10.19
CA PRO A 92 -9.02 -4.18 -10.03
C PRO A 92 -7.49 -4.28 -9.94
N GLN A 93 -6.74 -3.35 -10.53
CA GLN A 93 -5.28 -3.33 -10.42
C GLN A 93 -4.82 -3.09 -8.98
N ILE A 94 -5.43 -2.12 -8.28
CA ILE A 94 -5.10 -1.78 -6.90
C ILE A 94 -5.55 -2.91 -5.96
N ALA A 95 -6.74 -3.47 -6.22
CA ALA A 95 -7.23 -4.64 -5.51
C ALA A 95 -6.29 -5.86 -5.63
N ARG A 96 -5.78 -6.13 -6.84
CA ARG A 96 -4.80 -7.20 -7.10
C ARG A 96 -3.53 -7.06 -6.26
N ILE A 97 -3.00 -5.84 -6.15
CA ILE A 97 -1.79 -5.58 -5.35
C ILE A 97 -2.05 -5.86 -3.87
N ILE A 98 -3.19 -5.39 -3.34
CA ILE A 98 -3.53 -5.62 -1.93
C ILE A 98 -3.78 -7.11 -1.68
N ARG A 99 -4.48 -7.80 -2.57
CA ARG A 99 -4.71 -9.25 -2.47
C ARG A 99 -3.40 -10.03 -2.45
N ALA A 100 -2.44 -9.70 -3.30
CA ALA A 100 -1.11 -10.32 -3.26
C ALA A 100 -0.39 -10.12 -1.91
N GLY A 101 -0.58 -8.97 -1.26
CA GLY A 101 -0.05 -8.73 0.07
C GLY A 101 -0.75 -9.55 1.17
N ILE A 102 -2.06 -9.74 1.06
CA ILE A 102 -2.82 -10.66 1.94
C ILE A 102 -2.31 -12.09 1.76
N ASP A 103 -2.20 -12.56 0.52
CA ASP A 103 -1.77 -13.93 0.20
C ASP A 103 -0.33 -14.23 0.67
N ALA A 104 0.51 -13.20 0.78
CA ALA A 104 1.88 -13.32 1.29
C ALA A 104 1.98 -13.38 2.83
N CYS A 105 0.88 -13.14 3.56
CA CYS A 105 0.87 -13.21 5.01
C CYS A 105 0.86 -14.66 5.49
N ARG A 106 1.91 -15.08 6.22
CA ARG A 106 1.98 -16.46 6.76
C ARG A 106 1.38 -16.57 8.16
N ASP A 107 1.39 -15.47 8.91
CA ASP A 107 0.92 -15.40 10.29
C ASP A 107 0.40 -14.00 10.64
N ASP A 108 -0.08 -13.85 11.88
CA ASP A 108 -0.56 -12.58 12.42
C ASP A 108 0.48 -11.47 12.41
N ALA A 109 1.78 -11.79 12.46
CA ALA A 109 2.83 -10.77 12.48
C ALA A 109 3.07 -10.21 11.06
N ASP A 110 3.14 -11.08 10.05
CA ASP A 110 3.16 -10.66 8.63
C ASP A 110 1.92 -9.79 8.34
N TYR A 111 0.75 -10.22 8.80
CA TYR A 111 -0.49 -9.49 8.62
C TYR A 111 -0.47 -8.08 9.23
N ARG A 112 0.04 -7.95 10.47
CA ARG A 112 0.20 -6.63 11.12
C ARG A 112 1.19 -5.74 10.36
N ASN A 113 2.27 -6.31 9.85
CA ASN A 113 3.23 -5.57 9.01
C ASN A 113 2.57 -5.10 7.71
N PHE A 114 1.78 -5.94 7.05
CA PHE A 114 1.06 -5.55 5.85
C PHE A 114 0.06 -4.41 6.10
N VAL A 115 -0.72 -4.48 7.18
CA VAL A 115 -1.62 -3.40 7.58
C VAL A 115 -0.86 -2.10 7.85
N ARG A 116 0.28 -2.16 8.56
CA ARG A 116 1.15 -0.99 8.77
C ARG A 116 1.65 -0.40 7.46
N TRP A 117 2.01 -1.23 6.50
CA TRP A 117 2.41 -0.79 5.17
C TRP A 117 1.27 -0.08 4.42
N LEU A 118 0.03 -0.60 4.49
CA LEU A 118 -1.15 0.08 3.93
C LEU A 118 -1.42 1.44 4.59
N ILE A 119 -1.20 1.58 5.91
CA ILE A 119 -1.26 2.87 6.62
C ILE A 119 -0.22 3.84 6.08
N GLN A 120 1.01 3.36 5.84
CA GLN A 120 2.06 4.18 5.25
C GLN A 120 1.69 4.66 3.85
N VAL A 121 1.21 3.76 2.98
CA VAL A 121 0.70 4.10 1.64
C VAL A 121 -0.39 5.16 1.72
N ARG A 122 -1.38 4.96 2.60
CA ARG A 122 -2.46 5.93 2.84
C ARG A 122 -1.91 7.31 3.22
N ASN A 123 -0.95 7.36 4.14
CA ASN A 123 -0.36 8.64 4.57
C ASN A 123 0.36 9.34 3.42
N LEU A 124 1.08 8.60 2.57
CA LEU A 124 1.71 9.15 1.38
C LEU A 124 0.69 9.74 0.40
N ILE A 125 -0.44 9.07 0.16
CA ILE A 125 -1.52 9.61 -0.69
C ILE A 125 -2.08 10.91 -0.09
N VAL A 126 -2.30 10.98 1.22
CA VAL A 126 -2.75 12.21 1.90
C VAL A 126 -1.77 13.36 1.68
N PHE A 127 -0.47 13.12 1.91
CA PHE A 127 0.55 14.15 1.74
C PHE A 127 0.65 14.62 0.28
N ARG A 128 0.52 13.71 -0.67
CA ARG A 128 0.49 14.03 -2.11
C ARG A 128 -0.73 14.87 -2.49
N ALA A 129 -1.90 14.55 -1.98
CA ALA A 129 -3.12 15.33 -2.23
C ALA A 129 -3.02 16.77 -1.66
N GLN A 130 -2.42 16.92 -0.48
CA GLN A 130 -2.21 18.23 0.14
C GLN A 130 -1.18 19.09 -0.61
N THR A 131 -0.10 18.48 -1.08
CA THR A 131 0.96 19.18 -1.84
C THR A 131 0.54 19.52 -3.27
N GLY A 132 -0.22 18.65 -3.95
CA GLY A 132 -0.82 18.94 -5.26
C GLY A 132 -1.87 20.06 -5.21
N GLY A 133 -2.64 20.14 -4.12
CA GLY A 133 -3.60 21.22 -3.88
C GLY A 133 -2.96 22.59 -3.64
N ALA A 134 -1.71 22.62 -3.14
CA ALA A 134 -0.97 23.87 -2.94
C ALA A 134 -0.38 24.43 -4.26
N ALA A 135 -0.04 23.57 -5.22
CA ALA A 135 0.47 23.98 -6.53
C ALA A 135 -0.62 24.54 -7.46
N SER A 136 -1.88 24.12 -7.27
CA SER A 136 -3.03 24.59 -8.08
C SER A 136 -3.65 25.91 -7.57
N ARG A 137 -3.12 26.50 -6.49
CA ARG A 137 -3.57 27.81 -5.93
C ARG A 137 -2.63 28.97 -6.25
N LYS A 138 -1.74 28.84 -7.23
CA LYS A 138 -0.89 29.93 -7.73
C LYS A 138 -1.24 30.25 -9.17
#